data_AF-A0A4W5MV43-F1
#
_entry.id   AF-A0A4W5MV43-F1
#
_cell.length_a   1.000
_cell.length_b   1.000
_cell.length_c   1.000
_cell.angle_alpha   90.00
_cell.angle_beta   90.00
_cell.angle_gamma   90.00
#
_symmetry.space_group_name_H-M   'P 1'
#
loop_
_entity.id
_entity.type
_entity.pdbx_description
1 polymer ?
#
loop_
_entity_poly.entity_id
_entity_poly.type
_entity_poly.pdbx_seq_one_letter_code
_entity_poly.pdbx_strand_id
1 'polypeptide(L)'
;MKVLLSRQGGLFVCGTNAFNPLCANYTVSIYRTHTHTYTISLTQTAVITASRKGNLFTATVTDFLAIDAVIYRSLGDSPALRTVKHDSKWFREPYFVSSVEWGPHIYFFFREMAMEFNYLEKVSRVARVCKGDLGGSQRVLEKQWTSFLKARLNCSVPGDSHFYFNLLHSTSPVIRMHGRDIILGVFSTPANSIPGSAVCAFDMEQLAGVFDGRFKEQKSPESIWTPVPDELIPKPRYTCATVRGILCLSKGDPVPQYGGACASVRGSLCLSKGEPVPQ
;
A
#
# COMPACT_ATOMS: atom_id res chain seq x y z
N MET A 1 -2.69 -22.45 -6.35
CA MET A 1 -3.62 -21.29 -6.36
C MET A 1 -3.08 -20.24 -5.40
N LYS A 2 -3.02 -18.96 -5.79
CA LYS A 2 -2.52 -17.85 -4.94
C LYS A 2 -3.55 -16.74 -4.74
N VAL A 3 -4.54 -16.65 -5.63
CA VAL A 3 -5.61 -15.65 -5.60
C VAL A 3 -6.93 -16.36 -5.77
N LEU A 4 -7.91 -16.02 -4.92
CA LEU A 4 -9.28 -16.48 -5.02
C LEU A 4 -10.19 -15.33 -4.59
N LEU A 5 -11.00 -14.81 -5.52
CA LEU A 5 -11.93 -13.72 -5.26
C LEU A 5 -13.34 -14.13 -5.66
N SER A 6 -14.31 -13.87 -4.80
CA SER A 6 -15.72 -14.03 -5.13
C SER A 6 -16.21 -12.82 -5.94
N ARG A 7 -16.84 -13.05 -7.09
CA ARG A 7 -17.52 -12.04 -7.93
C ARG A 7 -18.98 -12.44 -8.14
N GLN A 8 -19.82 -11.49 -8.53
CA GLN A 8 -21.21 -11.81 -8.89
C GLN A 8 -21.22 -12.81 -10.06
N GLY A 9 -21.75 -14.02 -9.82
CA GLY A 9 -21.86 -15.09 -10.81
C GLY A 9 -20.63 -16.01 -10.95
N GLY A 10 -19.58 -15.85 -10.14
CA GLY A 10 -18.41 -16.73 -10.24
C GLY A 10 -17.23 -16.40 -9.31
N LEU A 11 -16.13 -17.11 -9.50
CA LEU A 11 -14.86 -16.96 -8.80
C LEU A 11 -13.80 -16.47 -9.79
N PHE A 12 -13.00 -15.49 -9.40
CA PHE A 12 -11.79 -15.12 -10.13
C PHE A 12 -10.59 -15.76 -9.42
N VAL A 13 -9.86 -16.60 -10.14
CA VAL A 13 -8.79 -17.43 -9.61
C VAL A 13 -7.50 -17.12 -10.35
N CYS A 14 -6.40 -16.90 -9.62
CA CYS A 14 -5.06 -16.88 -10.21
C CYS A 14 -4.14 -17.90 -9.54
N GLY A 15 -3.32 -18.55 -10.36
CA GLY A 15 -2.27 -19.47 -9.94
C GLY A 15 -0.91 -19.02 -10.47
N THR A 16 0.16 -19.48 -9.81
CA THR A 16 1.55 -19.29 -10.27
C THR A 16 1.85 -20.01 -11.57
N ASN A 17 1.07 -21.07 -11.89
CA ASN A 17 1.16 -21.86 -13.12
C ASN A 17 2.61 -22.12 -13.56
N ALA A 18 3.38 -22.80 -12.69
CA ALA A 18 4.79 -23.13 -12.90
C ALA A 18 5.66 -21.93 -13.32
N PHE A 19 5.57 -20.82 -12.57
CA PHE A 19 6.26 -19.54 -12.84
C PHE A 19 5.79 -18.80 -14.10
N ASN A 20 4.70 -19.25 -14.73
CA ASN A 20 4.00 -18.55 -15.80
C ASN A 20 2.55 -18.21 -15.40
N PRO A 21 2.35 -17.28 -14.47
CA PRO A 21 1.10 -17.05 -13.75
C PRO A 21 -0.10 -16.77 -14.67
N LEU A 22 -1.23 -17.38 -14.33
CA LEU A 22 -2.45 -17.37 -15.14
C LEU A 22 -3.68 -17.14 -14.26
N CYS A 23 -4.60 -16.30 -14.74
CA CYS A 23 -5.87 -16.03 -14.11
C CYS A 23 -7.04 -16.49 -14.99
N ALA A 24 -8.09 -17.00 -14.36
CA ALA A 24 -9.32 -17.42 -15.01
C ALA A 24 -10.56 -17.09 -14.17
N ASN A 25 -11.67 -16.82 -14.84
CA ASN A 25 -12.99 -16.78 -14.23
C ASN A 25 -13.62 -18.19 -14.22
N TYR A 26 -14.22 -18.56 -13.10
CA TYR A 26 -14.98 -19.79 -12.92
C TYR A 26 -16.41 -19.43 -12.55
N THR A 27 -17.39 -19.76 -13.38
CA THR A 27 -18.80 -19.64 -13.01
C THR A 27 -19.18 -20.79 -12.08
N VAL A 28 -19.87 -20.51 -10.98
CA VAL A 28 -20.44 -21.55 -10.11
C VAL A 28 -21.71 -22.07 -10.78
N SER A 29 -21.55 -22.78 -11.88
CA SER A 29 -22.56 -23.68 -12.41
C SER A 29 -21.88 -25.03 -12.58
N ILE A 30 -22.55 -26.07 -12.08
CA ILE A 30 -22.01 -27.42 -11.86
C ILE A 30 -21.59 -28.11 -13.19
N TYR A 31 -21.70 -27.43 -14.34
CA TYR A 31 -21.59 -28.02 -15.68
C TYR A 31 -20.98 -27.15 -16.80
N ARG A 32 -20.46 -25.93 -16.57
CA ARG A 32 -19.83 -25.16 -17.68
C ARG A 32 -18.78 -24.15 -17.24
N THR A 33 -17.54 -24.39 -17.64
CA THR A 33 -16.41 -23.44 -17.51
C THR A 33 -16.41 -22.45 -18.67
N HIS A 34 -16.68 -21.17 -18.42
CA HIS A 34 -16.34 -20.10 -19.36
C HIS A 34 -14.96 -19.53 -19.01
N THR A 35 -13.94 -19.94 -19.76
CA THR A 35 -12.57 -19.47 -19.57
C THR A 35 -12.35 -18.14 -20.28
N HIS A 36 -12.33 -17.04 -19.53
CA HIS A 36 -11.62 -15.84 -19.96
C HIS A 36 -10.27 -15.82 -19.25
N THR A 37 -9.21 -16.04 -20.02
CA THR A 37 -7.83 -16.07 -19.53
C THR A 37 -7.27 -14.65 -19.49
N TYR A 38 -6.91 -14.20 -18.30
CA TYR A 38 -6.12 -12.98 -18.12
C TYR A 38 -4.71 -13.40 -17.70
N THR A 39 -3.70 -12.94 -18.43
CA THR A 39 -2.30 -13.06 -18.01
C THR A 39 -2.00 -11.95 -17.01
N ILE A 40 -1.85 -12.32 -15.74
CA ILE A 40 -1.33 -11.41 -14.71
C ILE A 40 -0.03 -12.02 -14.21
N SER A 41 1.09 -11.30 -14.38
CA SER A 41 2.40 -11.74 -13.89
C SER A 41 2.48 -11.68 -12.36
N LEU A 42 2.00 -12.72 -11.68
CA LEU A 42 2.12 -12.94 -10.23
C LEU A 42 3.20 -14.00 -9.93
N THR A 43 4.45 -13.58 -9.75
CA THR A 43 5.55 -14.53 -9.48
C THR A 43 5.68 -14.88 -7.99
N GLN A 44 5.10 -14.10 -7.06
CA GLN A 44 5.20 -14.30 -5.60
C GLN A 44 3.88 -14.05 -4.84
N THR A 45 3.94 -13.87 -3.51
CA THR A 45 2.81 -13.48 -2.64
C THR A 45 2.19 -12.20 -3.18
N ALA A 46 1.02 -12.34 -3.80
CA ALA A 46 0.25 -11.25 -4.34
C ALA A 46 -0.83 -10.86 -3.33
N VAL A 47 -0.88 -9.58 -2.98
CA VAL A 47 -1.93 -8.99 -2.17
C VAL A 47 -2.95 -8.36 -3.11
N ILE A 48 -4.22 -8.74 -2.98
CA ILE A 48 -5.24 -8.37 -3.97
C ILE A 48 -6.53 -7.86 -3.32
N THR A 49 -7.03 -6.74 -3.83
CA THR A 49 -8.35 -6.20 -3.51
C THR A 49 -9.13 -5.96 -4.79
N ALA A 50 -10.30 -6.58 -4.92
CA ALA A 50 -11.26 -6.25 -5.96
C ALA A 50 -12.16 -5.12 -5.48
N SER A 51 -12.24 -4.04 -6.27
CA SER A 51 -13.22 -2.99 -6.03
C SER A 51 -14.60 -3.39 -6.54
N ARG A 52 -15.65 -2.77 -5.98
CA ARG A 52 -17.03 -2.95 -6.44
C ARG A 52 -17.25 -2.60 -7.93
N LYS A 53 -16.40 -1.74 -8.50
CA LYS A 53 -16.45 -1.35 -9.93
C LYS A 53 -15.70 -2.32 -10.86
N GLY A 54 -15.28 -3.48 -10.37
CA GLY A 54 -14.62 -4.50 -11.19
C GLY A 54 -13.13 -4.27 -11.44
N ASN A 55 -12.55 -3.15 -10.98
CA ASN A 55 -11.10 -2.96 -11.00
C ASN A 55 -10.43 -3.88 -9.97
N LEU A 56 -9.32 -4.48 -10.36
CA LEU A 56 -8.46 -5.35 -9.55
C LEU A 56 -7.20 -4.59 -9.14
N PHE A 57 -7.00 -4.41 -7.85
CA PHE A 57 -5.80 -3.80 -7.28
C PHE A 57 -4.89 -4.91 -6.75
N THR A 58 -3.65 -4.94 -7.20
CA THR A 58 -2.69 -6.01 -6.94
C THR A 58 -1.37 -5.42 -6.48
N ALA A 59 -0.80 -5.92 -5.39
CA ALA A 59 0.56 -5.64 -4.98
C ALA A 59 1.39 -6.93 -5.03
N THR A 60 2.45 -6.94 -5.83
CA THR A 60 3.28 -8.14 -6.10
C THR A 60 4.64 -7.70 -6.65
N VAL A 61 5.51 -8.65 -6.94
CA VAL A 61 6.63 -8.48 -7.87
C VAL A 61 6.26 -9.03 -9.25
N THR A 62 6.75 -8.39 -10.33
CA THR A 62 6.36 -8.72 -11.71
C THR A 62 7.36 -9.62 -12.43
N ASP A 63 8.61 -9.65 -11.97
CA ASP A 63 9.72 -10.37 -12.58
C ASP A 63 10.12 -11.60 -11.77
N PHE A 64 10.85 -12.52 -12.41
CA PHE A 64 11.31 -13.76 -11.80
C PHE A 64 12.32 -13.51 -10.67
N LEU A 65 13.14 -12.46 -10.81
CA LEU A 65 14.15 -12.06 -9.82
C LEU A 65 13.56 -11.26 -8.65
N ALA A 66 12.26 -10.94 -8.68
CA ALA A 66 11.56 -10.19 -7.64
C ALA A 66 12.09 -8.77 -7.39
N ILE A 67 12.66 -8.15 -8.42
CA ILE A 67 13.24 -6.81 -8.35
C ILE A 67 12.17 -5.74 -8.61
N ASP A 68 11.24 -5.99 -9.53
CA ASP A 68 10.18 -5.05 -9.91
C ASP A 68 8.93 -5.23 -9.04
N ALA A 69 9.02 -4.74 -7.81
CA ALA A 69 7.87 -4.62 -6.91
C ALA A 69 6.90 -3.53 -7.40
N VAL A 70 5.61 -3.87 -7.43
CA VAL A 70 4.58 -3.02 -8.02
C VAL A 70 3.30 -3.02 -7.20
N ILE A 71 2.64 -1.86 -7.13
CA ILE A 71 1.19 -1.77 -6.93
C ILE A 71 0.57 -1.45 -8.28
N TYR A 72 -0.33 -2.32 -8.72
CA TYR A 72 -0.90 -2.32 -10.06
C TYR A 72 -2.43 -2.37 -10.00
N ARG A 73 -3.09 -1.64 -10.89
CA ARG A 73 -4.52 -1.81 -11.17
C ARG A 73 -4.72 -2.36 -12.56
N SER A 74 -5.49 -3.42 -12.65
CA SER A 74 -5.93 -4.07 -13.88
C SER A 74 -7.42 -4.33 -13.86
N LEU A 75 -7.96 -4.78 -15.00
CA LEU A 75 -9.36 -5.10 -15.19
C LEU A 75 -10.31 -3.91 -14.95
N GLY A 76 -11.58 -4.12 -15.28
CA GLY A 76 -12.60 -3.07 -15.24
C GLY A 76 -12.43 -2.03 -16.36
N ASP A 77 -13.24 -0.98 -16.31
CA ASP A 77 -13.28 0.07 -17.35
C ASP A 77 -12.26 1.20 -17.10
N SER A 78 -11.48 1.11 -16.02
CA SER A 78 -10.49 2.12 -15.66
C SER A 78 -9.13 1.82 -16.31
N PRO A 79 -8.31 2.85 -16.62
CA PRO A 79 -6.99 2.64 -17.21
C PRO A 79 -6.09 1.82 -16.27
N ALA A 80 -5.23 0.99 -16.84
CA ALA A 80 -4.25 0.26 -16.08
C ALA A 80 -3.18 1.22 -15.53
N LEU A 81 -2.93 1.19 -14.23
CA LEU A 81 -1.98 2.07 -13.55
C LEU A 81 -0.99 1.27 -12.72
N ARG A 82 0.28 1.69 -12.72
CA ARG A 82 1.34 1.08 -11.90
C ARG A 82 2.13 2.10 -11.10
N THR A 83 2.84 1.65 -10.09
CA THR A 83 3.90 2.44 -9.44
C THR A 83 5.10 2.62 -10.37
N VAL A 84 5.86 3.70 -10.15
CA VAL A 84 7.07 3.99 -10.93
C VAL A 84 8.08 2.88 -10.74
N LYS A 85 8.62 2.39 -11.86
CA LYS A 85 9.59 1.28 -11.87
C LYS A 85 10.97 1.78 -11.40
N HIS A 86 11.63 0.99 -10.56
CA HIS A 86 13.00 1.26 -10.08
C HIS A 86 13.19 2.60 -9.35
N ASP A 87 12.13 3.17 -8.79
CA ASP A 87 12.22 4.36 -7.93
C ASP A 87 12.10 3.96 -6.45
N SER A 88 13.20 4.13 -5.70
CA SER A 88 13.27 3.76 -4.29
C SER A 88 12.38 4.62 -3.38
N LYS A 89 11.97 5.81 -3.83
CA LYS A 89 11.01 6.66 -3.11
C LYS A 89 9.62 6.03 -3.10
N TRP A 90 9.28 5.30 -4.15
CA TRP A 90 8.05 4.52 -4.21
C TRP A 90 8.20 3.25 -3.38
N PHE A 91 9.21 2.44 -3.68
CA PHE A 91 9.49 1.20 -2.95
C PHE A 91 10.97 0.88 -2.86
N ARG A 92 11.40 0.45 -1.68
CA ARG A 92 12.70 -0.21 -1.50
C ARG A 92 12.55 -1.58 -0.86
N GLU A 93 12.65 -2.62 -1.68
CA GLU A 93 12.54 -4.03 -1.24
C GLU A 93 11.28 -4.29 -0.39
N PRO A 94 10.08 -3.95 -0.90
CA PRO A 94 8.87 -4.06 -0.11
C PRO A 94 8.45 -5.53 0.04
N TYR A 95 7.85 -5.83 1.17
CA TYR A 95 7.10 -7.06 1.40
C TYR A 95 5.65 -6.69 1.64
N PHE A 96 4.78 -7.00 0.67
CA PHE A 96 3.36 -6.72 0.74
C PHE A 96 2.66 -7.70 1.69
N VAL A 97 1.89 -7.16 2.64
CA VAL A 97 1.20 -7.93 3.68
C VAL A 97 -0.28 -8.08 3.37
N SER A 98 -0.97 -6.99 3.07
CA SER A 98 -2.43 -6.98 2.88
C SER A 98 -2.91 -5.69 2.22
N SER A 99 -4.16 -5.68 1.76
CA SER A 99 -4.81 -4.48 1.24
C SER A 99 -6.30 -4.48 1.55
N VAL A 100 -6.86 -3.29 1.75
CA VAL A 100 -8.29 -3.11 2.09
C VAL A 100 -8.89 -1.94 1.30
N GLU A 101 -10.15 -2.07 0.93
CA GLU A 101 -10.94 -0.97 0.38
C GLU A 101 -11.59 -0.19 1.53
N TRP A 102 -11.36 1.12 1.62
CA TRP A 102 -12.03 1.97 2.60
C TRP A 102 -12.22 3.40 2.06
N GLY A 103 -13.44 3.91 2.14
CA GLY A 103 -13.80 5.22 1.57
C GLY A 103 -13.52 5.30 0.06
N PRO A 104 -12.91 6.38 -0.46
CA PRO A 104 -12.56 6.52 -1.88
C PRO A 104 -11.21 5.88 -2.25
N HIS A 105 -10.53 5.23 -1.31
CA HIS A 105 -9.16 4.73 -1.49
C HIS A 105 -9.08 3.19 -1.40
N ILE A 106 -7.98 2.65 -1.92
CA ILE A 106 -7.46 1.34 -1.56
C ILE A 106 -6.20 1.57 -0.73
N TYR A 107 -6.13 0.91 0.43
CA TYR A 107 -4.97 0.96 1.33
C TYR A 107 -4.16 -0.33 1.18
N PHE A 108 -2.84 -0.19 1.15
CA PHE A 108 -1.88 -1.29 1.06
C PHE A 108 -0.95 -1.25 2.26
N PHE A 109 -0.83 -2.37 2.95
CA PHE A 109 0.03 -2.53 4.10
C PHE A 109 1.22 -3.40 3.73
N PHE A 110 2.41 -2.93 4.03
CA PHE A 110 3.66 -3.58 3.66
C PHE A 110 4.78 -3.15 4.60
N ARG A 111 5.94 -3.78 4.46
CA ARG A 111 7.18 -3.32 5.10
C ARG A 111 8.25 -3.14 4.05
N GLU A 112 9.14 -2.18 4.23
CA GLU A 112 10.21 -1.87 3.27
C GLU A 112 11.46 -1.37 4.01
N MET A 113 12.59 -1.25 3.31
CA MET A 113 13.76 -0.55 3.83
C MET A 113 13.49 0.96 3.83
N ALA A 114 13.63 1.61 4.99
CA ALA A 114 13.34 3.04 5.13
C ALA A 114 14.49 3.91 4.61
N MET A 115 14.18 4.75 3.61
CA MET A 115 15.10 5.79 3.14
C MET A 115 15.40 6.84 4.22
N GLU A 116 14.44 7.14 5.09
CA GLU A 116 14.62 8.13 6.17
C GLU A 116 15.57 7.68 7.28
N PHE A 117 15.95 6.41 7.28
CA PHE A 117 16.95 5.82 8.19
C PHE A 117 18.17 5.32 7.41
N ASN A 118 18.51 5.93 6.27
CA ASN A 118 19.64 5.57 5.42
C ASN A 118 19.68 4.08 5.06
N TYR A 119 18.52 3.46 4.88
CA TYR A 119 18.37 2.03 4.59
C TYR A 119 18.93 1.09 5.66
N LEU A 120 19.08 1.56 6.90
CA LEU A 120 19.55 0.73 8.02
C LEU A 120 18.41 0.00 8.73
N GLU A 121 17.17 0.48 8.57
CA GLU A 121 16.00 -0.01 9.30
C GLU A 121 14.89 -0.43 8.35
N LYS A 122 14.28 -1.59 8.60
CA LYS A 122 13.00 -1.96 8.00
C LYS A 122 11.89 -1.28 8.76
N VAL A 123 10.93 -0.69 8.07
CA VAL A 123 9.75 -0.08 8.68
C VAL A 123 8.47 -0.62 8.06
N SER A 124 7.40 -0.62 8.84
CA SER A 124 6.05 -0.91 8.36
C SER A 124 5.40 0.36 7.80
N ARG A 125 4.66 0.18 6.70
CA ARG A 125 4.02 1.24 5.94
C ARG A 125 2.56 0.93 5.67
N VAL A 126 1.79 1.99 5.56
CA VAL A 126 0.53 2.00 4.84
C VAL A 126 0.65 2.96 3.67
N ALA A 127 0.22 2.54 2.49
CA ALA A 127 0.05 3.40 1.32
C ALA A 127 -1.43 3.48 0.94
N ARG A 128 -1.81 4.58 0.28
CA ARG A 128 -3.14 4.73 -0.33
C ARG A 128 -3.04 5.09 -1.80
N VAL A 129 -4.03 4.67 -2.57
CA VAL A 129 -4.31 5.15 -3.93
C VAL A 129 -5.81 5.43 -4.07
N CYS A 130 -6.17 6.39 -4.92
CA CYS A 130 -7.55 6.68 -5.25
C CYS A 130 -8.14 5.61 -6.17
N LYS A 131 -9.33 5.11 -5.83
CA LYS A 131 -10.03 4.13 -6.67
C LYS A 131 -10.29 4.65 -8.09
N GLY A 132 -10.57 5.95 -8.20
CA GLY A 132 -10.87 6.66 -9.44
C GLY A 132 -9.67 7.35 -10.10
N ASP A 133 -8.42 7.06 -9.68
CA ASP A 133 -7.23 7.62 -10.34
C ASP A 133 -7.23 7.25 -11.83
N LEU A 134 -6.94 8.20 -12.72
CA LEU A 134 -6.91 7.99 -14.17
C LEU A 134 -5.47 7.97 -14.73
N GLY A 135 -4.48 8.18 -13.88
CA GLY A 135 -3.09 8.34 -14.27
C GLY A 135 -2.74 9.79 -14.60
N GLY A 136 -1.45 10.00 -14.85
CA GLY A 136 -0.90 11.31 -15.17
C GLY A 136 -1.11 11.73 -16.61
N SER A 137 -0.65 12.94 -16.91
CA SER A 137 -0.62 13.49 -18.27
C SER A 137 0.42 12.76 -19.15
N GLN A 138 0.38 13.01 -20.46
CA GLN A 138 1.38 12.51 -21.40
C GLN A 138 2.83 12.91 -21.05
N ARG A 139 3.02 14.01 -20.29
CA ARG A 139 4.36 14.49 -19.91
C ARG A 139 4.85 13.91 -18.59
N VAL A 140 3.93 13.52 -17.72
CA VAL A 140 4.22 13.25 -16.31
C VAL A 140 3.31 12.17 -15.81
N LEU A 141 3.89 11.09 -15.27
CA LEU A 141 3.18 9.95 -14.68
C LEU A 141 2.18 9.28 -15.65
N GLU A 142 2.45 9.27 -16.94
CA GLU A 142 1.62 8.56 -17.91
C GLU A 142 1.51 7.07 -17.51
N LYS A 143 0.28 6.55 -17.38
CA LYS A 143 -0.02 5.17 -16.92
C LYS A 143 0.54 4.84 -15.52
N GLN A 144 0.85 5.85 -14.72
CA GLN A 144 1.32 5.71 -13.34
C GLN A 144 0.35 6.36 -12.36
N TRP A 145 0.37 5.92 -11.10
CA TRP A 145 -0.48 6.50 -10.06
C TRP A 145 -0.18 7.99 -9.85
N THR A 146 -1.22 8.81 -9.76
CA THR A 146 -1.11 10.23 -9.37
C THR A 146 -1.50 10.47 -7.91
N SER A 147 -2.09 9.46 -7.28
CA SER A 147 -2.61 9.49 -5.91
C SER A 147 -1.85 8.60 -4.92
N PHE A 148 -0.72 8.01 -5.35
CA PHE A 148 0.08 7.16 -4.47
C PHE A 148 0.80 7.99 -3.41
N LEU A 149 0.47 7.72 -2.15
CA LEU A 149 1.13 8.26 -0.98
C LEU A 149 1.40 7.13 0.03
N LYS A 150 2.46 7.24 0.83
CA LYS A 150 2.77 6.28 1.90
C LYS A 150 3.14 6.93 3.22
N ALA A 151 2.86 6.25 4.32
CA ALA A 151 3.11 6.72 5.69
C ALA A 151 3.68 5.57 6.53
N ARG A 152 4.49 5.91 7.55
CA ARG A 152 4.98 4.91 8.54
C ARG A 152 3.83 4.50 9.46
N LEU A 153 3.72 3.20 9.75
CA LEU A 153 2.92 2.70 10.86
C LEU A 153 3.77 2.67 12.12
N ASN A 154 3.29 3.30 13.19
CA ASN A 154 3.93 3.33 14.49
C ASN A 154 3.19 2.41 15.45
N CYS A 155 3.77 1.23 15.65
CA CYS A 155 3.43 0.31 16.73
C CYS A 155 4.59 0.32 17.73
N SER A 156 4.43 1.02 18.85
CA SER A 156 5.50 1.17 19.85
C SER A 156 4.99 1.23 21.28
N VAL A 157 5.86 0.86 22.21
CA VAL A 157 5.69 1.11 23.64
C VAL A 157 6.31 2.48 23.96
N PRO A 158 5.56 3.42 24.57
CA PRO A 158 6.11 4.68 25.03
C PRO A 158 7.06 4.48 26.22
N GLY A 159 8.09 5.31 26.31
CA GLY A 159 9.10 5.36 27.38
C GLY A 159 10.08 6.51 27.12
N ASP A 160 11.17 6.59 27.88
CA ASP A 160 12.23 7.60 27.67
C ASP A 160 12.76 7.57 26.23
N SER A 161 12.86 6.37 25.67
CA SER A 161 12.93 6.13 24.23
C SER A 161 11.80 5.18 23.83
N HIS A 162 11.19 5.43 22.67
CA HIS A 162 10.11 4.57 22.17
C HIS A 162 10.69 3.25 21.67
N PHE A 163 10.09 2.12 22.08
CA PHE A 163 10.44 0.79 21.58
C PHE A 163 9.49 0.38 20.45
N TYR A 164 10.00 0.21 19.22
CA TYR A 164 9.19 -0.01 18.02
C TYR A 164 9.14 -1.49 17.60
N PHE A 165 7.93 -1.96 17.26
CA PHE A 165 7.70 -3.22 16.55
C PHE A 165 7.56 -2.93 15.06
N ASN A 166 8.66 -3.04 14.33
CA ASN A 166 8.75 -2.53 12.97
C ASN A 166 8.32 -3.51 11.88
N LEU A 167 8.23 -4.81 12.17
CA LEU A 167 7.95 -5.83 11.15
C LEU A 167 6.49 -6.26 11.19
N LEU A 168 5.64 -5.64 10.35
CA LEU A 168 4.26 -6.07 10.14
C LEU A 168 4.21 -7.45 9.46
N HIS A 169 3.43 -8.36 10.02
CA HIS A 169 3.23 -9.73 9.51
C HIS A 169 1.85 -9.94 8.89
N SER A 170 0.80 -9.40 9.51
CA SER A 170 -0.58 -9.55 9.05
C SER A 170 -1.44 -8.38 9.50
N THR A 171 -2.59 -8.20 8.83
CA THR A 171 -3.64 -7.28 9.27
C THR A 171 -4.99 -7.99 9.29
N SER A 172 -5.92 -7.46 10.07
CA SER A 172 -7.34 -7.85 9.99
C SER A 172 -8.01 -7.20 8.77
N PRO A 173 -9.20 -7.68 8.37
CA PRO A 173 -10.14 -6.83 7.65
C PRO A 173 -10.46 -5.56 8.46
N VAL A 174 -11.10 -4.57 7.82
CA VAL A 174 -11.66 -3.43 8.55
C VAL A 174 -12.81 -3.94 9.42
N ILE A 175 -12.68 -3.75 10.73
CA ILE A 175 -13.67 -4.16 11.74
C ILE A 175 -14.30 -2.93 12.39
N ARG A 176 -15.59 -3.01 12.68
CA ARG A 176 -16.33 -1.95 13.38
C ARG A 176 -16.25 -2.21 14.89
N MET A 177 -15.61 -1.32 15.65
CA MET A 177 -15.49 -1.40 17.10
C MET A 177 -15.86 -0.06 17.74
N HIS A 178 -16.81 -0.06 18.68
CA HIS A 178 -17.26 1.15 19.39
C HIS A 178 -17.59 2.34 18.46
N GLY A 179 -18.24 2.07 17.32
CA GLY A 179 -18.58 3.12 16.36
C GLY A 179 -17.39 3.69 15.58
N ARG A 180 -16.25 2.98 15.55
CA ARG A 180 -15.07 3.34 14.74
C ARG A 180 -14.67 2.18 13.83
N ASP A 181 -14.12 2.53 12.67
CA ASP A 181 -13.56 1.55 11.73
C ASP A 181 -12.09 1.36 12.05
N ILE A 182 -11.73 0.15 12.45
CA ILE A 182 -10.40 -0.19 12.96
C ILE A 182 -9.77 -1.26 12.08
N ILE A 183 -8.45 -1.19 11.93
CA ILE A 183 -7.64 -2.31 11.45
C ILE A 183 -6.63 -2.72 12.52
N LEU A 184 -6.54 -4.03 12.78
CA LEU A 184 -5.53 -4.61 13.67
C LEU A 184 -4.32 -5.04 12.83
N GLY A 185 -3.12 -4.77 13.32
CA GLY A 185 -1.86 -5.24 12.72
C GLY A 185 -1.04 -6.02 13.73
N VAL A 186 -0.48 -7.15 13.30
CA VAL A 186 0.46 -7.96 14.10
C VAL A 186 1.89 -7.63 13.67
N PHE A 187 2.72 -7.22 14.62
CA PHE A 187 4.09 -6.77 14.40
C PHE A 187 5.08 -7.59 15.22
N SER A 188 6.33 -7.66 14.76
CA SER A 188 7.45 -8.15 15.55
C SER A 188 8.64 -7.20 15.55
N THR A 189 9.58 -7.48 16.45
CA THR A 189 10.94 -6.92 16.41
C THR A 189 11.74 -7.51 15.23
N PRO A 190 12.83 -6.84 14.79
CA PRO A 190 13.74 -7.37 13.77
C PRO A 190 14.40 -8.70 14.17
N ALA A 191 14.75 -9.54 13.18
CA ALA A 191 15.32 -10.87 13.42
C ALA A 191 16.64 -10.87 14.23
N ASN A 192 17.45 -9.82 14.11
CA ASN A 192 18.73 -9.67 14.82
C ASN A 192 18.58 -8.94 16.17
N SER A 193 17.38 -8.97 16.76
CA SER A 193 17.08 -8.33 18.04
C SER A 193 16.39 -9.30 18.98
N ILE A 194 16.14 -8.89 20.23
CA ILE A 194 15.38 -9.71 21.19
C ILE A 194 13.98 -9.97 20.59
N PRO A 195 13.56 -11.24 20.43
CA PRO A 195 12.27 -11.56 19.85
C PRO A 195 11.13 -10.97 20.67
N GLY A 196 10.26 -10.22 20.01
CA GLY A 196 9.07 -9.63 20.61
C GLY A 196 7.99 -9.45 19.57
N SER A 197 6.73 -9.58 20.00
CA SER A 197 5.56 -9.37 19.14
C SER A 197 4.57 -8.41 19.80
N ALA A 198 3.80 -7.71 18.97
CA ALA A 198 2.81 -6.73 19.38
C ALA A 198 1.60 -6.74 18.45
N VAL A 199 0.43 -6.42 18.99
CA VAL A 199 -0.77 -6.13 18.19
C VAL A 199 -1.11 -4.66 18.35
N CYS A 200 -1.20 -3.92 17.25
CA CYS A 200 -1.61 -2.53 17.26
C CYS A 200 -2.92 -2.33 16.50
N ALA A 201 -3.82 -1.53 17.07
CA ALA A 201 -5.06 -1.09 16.45
C ALA A 201 -4.88 0.30 15.82
N PHE A 202 -5.29 0.45 14.57
CA PHE A 202 -5.26 1.72 13.86
C PHE A 202 -6.68 2.12 13.47
N ASP A 203 -7.07 3.32 13.85
CA ASP A 203 -8.33 3.93 13.43
C ASP A 203 -8.21 4.40 11.98
N MET A 204 -9.17 4.01 11.14
CA MET A 204 -9.13 4.29 9.71
C MET A 204 -9.31 5.77 9.38
N GLU A 205 -10.04 6.54 10.21
CA GLU A 205 -10.16 7.99 10.03
C GLU A 205 -8.84 8.69 10.36
N GLN A 206 -8.19 8.29 11.46
CA GLN A 206 -6.86 8.81 11.82
C GLN A 206 -5.81 8.45 10.77
N LEU A 207 -5.84 7.19 10.28
CA LEU A 207 -4.96 6.72 9.23
C LEU A 207 -5.16 7.52 7.93
N ALA A 208 -6.41 7.81 7.56
CA ALA A 208 -6.73 8.63 6.39
C ALA A 208 -6.23 10.08 6.57
N GLY A 209 -6.40 10.66 7.75
CA GLY A 209 -6.01 12.04 8.05
C GLY A 209 -4.50 12.28 8.01
N VAL A 210 -3.66 11.26 8.24
CA VAL A 210 -2.19 11.40 8.15
C VAL A 210 -1.72 11.80 6.75
N PHE A 211 -2.43 11.36 5.72
CA PHE A 211 -2.11 11.72 4.34
C PHE A 211 -2.53 13.15 3.95
N ASP A 212 -3.29 13.80 4.82
CA ASP A 212 -3.60 15.22 4.73
C ASP A 212 -2.63 16.05 5.60
N GLY A 213 -1.59 15.42 6.15
CA GLY A 213 -0.50 16.09 6.83
C GLY A 213 0.55 16.65 5.87
N ARG A 214 1.71 17.01 6.43
CA ARG A 214 2.88 17.46 5.67
C ARG A 214 3.62 16.27 5.04
N PHE A 215 4.17 16.50 3.85
CA PHE A 215 5.06 15.55 3.19
C PHE A 215 6.47 15.63 3.76
N LYS A 216 7.26 14.58 3.57
CA LYS A 216 8.70 14.59 3.82
C LYS A 216 9.46 14.83 2.53
N GLU A 217 10.52 15.62 2.62
CA GLU A 217 11.50 15.84 1.56
C GLU A 217 12.93 15.66 2.05
N GLN A 218 13.82 15.38 1.09
CA GLN A 218 15.26 15.37 1.28
C GLN A 218 15.84 16.40 0.29
N LYS A 219 16.41 17.49 0.79
CA LYS A 219 16.86 18.62 -0.05
C LYS A 219 18.11 18.28 -0.86
N SER A 220 19.02 17.52 -0.26
CA SER A 220 20.16 16.87 -0.91
C SER A 220 20.27 15.41 -0.47
N PRO A 221 20.98 14.53 -1.20
CA PRO A 221 21.15 13.13 -0.83
C PRO A 221 21.75 12.90 0.56
N GLU A 222 22.53 13.86 1.08
CA GLU A 222 23.21 13.81 2.38
C GLU A 222 22.38 14.48 3.50
N SER A 223 21.35 15.25 3.13
CA SER A 223 20.52 15.97 4.10
C SER A 223 19.56 15.03 4.82
N ILE A 224 19.20 15.40 6.06
CA ILE A 224 18.14 14.71 6.80
C ILE A 224 16.77 14.94 6.15
N TRP A 225 15.85 14.00 6.35
CA TRP A 225 14.48 14.15 5.88
C TRP A 225 13.74 15.18 6.74
N THR A 226 13.18 16.20 6.09
CA THR A 226 12.46 17.30 6.75
C THR A 226 11.04 17.43 6.23
N PRO A 227 10.10 17.99 7.01
CA PRO A 227 8.76 18.25 6.53
C PRO A 227 8.78 19.37 5.48
N VAL A 228 8.08 19.16 4.36
CA VAL A 228 7.84 20.17 3.33
C VAL A 228 6.99 21.31 3.95
N PRO A 229 7.41 22.57 3.83
CA PRO A 229 6.60 23.72 4.22
C PRO A 229 5.25 23.76 3.49
N ASP A 230 4.17 24.14 4.17
CA ASP A 230 2.82 24.11 3.59
C ASP A 230 2.67 25.06 2.39
N GLU A 231 3.48 26.12 2.32
CA GLU A 231 3.49 27.07 1.21
C GLU A 231 3.98 26.44 -0.10
N LEU A 232 4.81 25.40 -0.01
CA LEU A 232 5.37 24.70 -1.17
C LEU A 232 4.49 23.52 -1.63
N ILE A 233 3.42 23.20 -0.90
CA ILE A 233 2.51 22.12 -1.27
C ILE A 233 1.58 22.61 -2.39
N PRO A 234 1.58 21.95 -3.58
CA PRO A 234 0.73 22.36 -4.69
C PRO A 234 -0.76 22.35 -4.35
N LYS A 235 -1.50 23.30 -4.92
CA LYS A 235 -2.96 23.41 -4.81
C LYS A 235 -3.60 23.16 -6.19
N PRO A 236 -4.66 22.34 -6.29
CA PRO A 236 -5.30 21.58 -5.22
C PRO A 236 -4.40 20.46 -4.69
N ARG A 237 -4.57 20.10 -3.41
CA ARG A 237 -3.88 18.96 -2.82
C ARG A 237 -4.22 17.68 -3.59
N TYR A 238 -3.29 16.73 -3.55
CA TYR A 238 -3.45 15.38 -4.12
C TYR A 238 -4.57 14.61 -3.40
N THR A 239 -5.81 14.92 -3.76
CA THR A 239 -7.04 14.25 -3.30
C THR A 239 -7.61 13.44 -4.45
N CYS A 240 -8.54 12.54 -4.18
CA CYS A 240 -9.26 11.82 -5.24
C CYS A 240 -10.12 12.80 -6.03
N ALA A 241 -9.52 13.48 -6.99
CA ALA A 241 -10.20 14.41 -7.85
C ALA A 241 -11.18 13.63 -8.72
N THR A 242 -12.47 13.95 -8.59
CA THR A 242 -13.43 13.76 -9.68
C THR A 242 -12.99 14.75 -10.76
N VAL A 243 -12.21 14.29 -11.73
CA VAL A 243 -11.70 15.16 -12.81
C VAL A 243 -12.88 15.77 -13.57
N ARG A 244 -13.12 17.06 -13.34
CA ARG A 244 -13.74 17.98 -14.30
C ARG A 244 -12.96 19.28 -14.25
N GLY A 245 -12.05 19.48 -15.20
CA GLY A 245 -11.38 20.76 -15.41
C GLY A 245 -9.94 20.62 -15.90
N ILE A 246 -9.70 21.14 -17.10
CA ILE A 246 -8.41 21.28 -17.78
C ILE A 246 -7.50 22.18 -16.93
N LEU A 247 -6.27 21.74 -16.63
CA LEU A 247 -5.24 22.59 -16.01
C LEU A 247 -4.21 23.02 -17.06
N CYS A 248 -4.22 24.30 -17.42
CA CYS A 248 -3.15 24.96 -18.16
C CYS A 248 -1.93 25.14 -17.24
N LEU A 249 -0.78 24.59 -17.62
CA LEU A 249 0.49 24.81 -16.93
C LEU A 249 1.12 26.13 -17.40
N SER A 250 1.27 27.11 -16.50
CA SER A 250 2.22 28.21 -16.70
C SER A 250 3.64 27.70 -16.53
N LYS A 251 4.53 28.03 -17.49
CA LYS A 251 5.96 27.73 -17.46
C LYS A 251 6.60 28.29 -16.17
N GLY A 252 7.36 27.46 -15.44
CA GLY A 252 8.36 27.98 -14.50
C GLY A 252 8.73 27.09 -13.33
N ASP A 253 7.80 26.31 -12.77
CA ASP A 253 8.07 25.67 -11.48
C ASP A 253 8.69 24.27 -11.62
N PRO A 254 9.71 23.93 -10.80
CA PRO A 254 10.25 22.59 -10.74
C PRO A 254 9.17 21.61 -10.29
N VAL A 255 9.08 20.51 -11.03
CA VAL A 255 8.11 19.44 -10.82
C VAL A 255 8.32 18.82 -9.43
N PRO A 256 7.30 18.79 -8.52
CA PRO A 256 7.42 18.11 -7.25
C PRO A 256 7.75 16.63 -7.46
N GLN A 257 8.68 16.09 -6.67
CA GLN A 257 9.07 14.69 -6.75
C GLN A 257 7.87 13.79 -6.40
N TYR A 258 7.34 13.07 -7.39
CA TYR A 258 6.16 12.22 -7.23
C TYR A 258 6.46 10.96 -6.40
N GLY A 259 5.61 10.69 -5.39
CA GLY A 259 5.81 9.59 -4.42
C GLY A 259 5.98 10.09 -2.98
N GLY A 260 5.09 10.98 -2.52
CA GLY A 260 5.20 11.65 -1.22
C GLY A 260 5.09 10.69 -0.04
N ALA A 261 6.04 10.79 0.89
CA ALA A 261 5.93 10.18 2.20
C ALA A 261 5.25 11.15 3.17
N CYS A 262 4.14 10.75 3.79
CA CYS A 262 3.44 11.52 4.81
C CYS A 262 3.99 11.19 6.21
N ALA A 263 3.52 11.95 7.21
CA ALA A 263 3.83 11.71 8.61
C ALA A 263 3.45 10.28 9.08
N SER A 264 3.89 9.92 10.28
CA SER A 264 3.64 8.60 10.88
C SER A 264 2.20 8.47 11.43
N VAL A 265 1.60 7.28 11.36
CA VAL A 265 0.32 6.93 11.99
C VAL A 265 0.59 6.16 13.29
N ARG A 266 0.12 6.65 14.45
CA ARG A 266 0.30 5.95 15.73
C ARG A 266 -0.87 5.02 16.02
N GLY A 267 -0.57 3.74 16.23
CA GLY A 267 -1.55 2.74 16.65
C GLY A 267 -1.70 2.69 18.18
N SER A 268 -2.84 2.20 18.63
CA SER A 268 -3.04 1.81 20.03
C SER A 268 -2.50 0.40 20.24
N LEU A 269 -1.58 0.23 21.18
CA LEU A 269 -0.90 -1.04 21.43
C LEU A 269 -1.70 -1.93 22.40
N CYS A 270 -1.98 -3.16 21.98
CA CYS A 270 -2.55 -4.22 22.79
C CYS A 270 -1.47 -5.29 23.05
N LEU A 271 -0.94 -5.35 24.27
CA LEU A 271 0.00 -6.38 24.69
C LEU A 271 -0.74 -7.53 25.38
N SER A 272 -0.59 -8.76 24.89
CA SER A 272 -0.87 -9.94 25.70
C SER A 272 0.37 -10.22 26.56
N LYS A 273 0.24 -10.20 27.90
CA LYS A 273 1.25 -10.84 28.76
C LYS A 273 1.26 -12.33 28.40
N GLY A 274 2.30 -12.80 27.73
CA GLY A 274 2.51 -14.24 27.57
C GLY A 274 2.82 -14.82 28.93
N GLU A 275 1.92 -15.62 29.48
CA GLU A 275 2.27 -16.48 30.61
C GLU A 275 3.25 -17.56 30.11
N PRO A 276 4.31 -17.87 30.88
CA PRO A 276 5.22 -18.95 30.53
C PRO A 276 4.45 -20.28 30.55
N VAL A 277 4.65 -21.08 29.49
CA VAL A 277 4.14 -22.45 29.42
C VAL A 277 4.79 -23.24 30.56
N PRO A 278 4.02 -23.94 31.43
CA PRO A 278 4.60 -24.80 32.45
C PRO A 278 5.46 -25.89 31.79
N GLN A 279 6.67 -26.10 32.32
CA GLN A 279 7.56 -27.19 31.94
C GLN A 279 6.93 -28.56 32.19
#